data_AF-A0A657AJ28-F1
#
_entry.id   AF-A0A657AJ28-F1
#
_cell.length_a   1.000
_cell.length_b   1.000
_cell.length_c   1.000
_cell.angle_alpha   90.00
_cell.angle_beta   90.00
_cell.angle_gamma   90.00
#
_symmetry.space_group_name_H-M   'P 1'
#
loop_
_entity.id
_entity.type
_entity.pdbx_description
1 polymer ?
#
loop_
_entity_poly.entity_id
_entity_poly.type
_entity_poly.pdbx_seq_one_letter_code
_entity_poly.pdbx_strand_id
1 'polypeptide(L)'
;MFKTKKSILSTCALSLSLLWGSGQAMAADNCYIMVHGHGTQGDIKINALDSWRTSHFSNYNGADFMDDLLSSGDNYAIVGYDSTDESGYPYWRNETSGEIARQIISIKQGNGDGLNHPQAGTQCSANDDFWVVSHSQGAQQMMFIAGNAVSGAPNYNTAYTSSGSVSVDYASAMNDILGIFTLGGAITGTEGADRVCNGNWLDALINAAFLGKDCNPSVQWLQTNDSYTVKNYIGSNLAAPVYVMGGYKSFPGIEGASAAMLNGEDDGYINLASQMSCEGSGKRNIWDDLNTYKTFFGIAYGSPTFKCNNSNKGTPRTYNMASVYTDHDAERNGGINSPSYTSIENGLSCGNGRNMAGRIDSCTAN
;
A
#
# COMPACT_ATOMS: atom_id res chain seq x y z
N MET A 1 63.21 23.35 43.91
CA MET A 1 62.62 23.45 42.56
C MET A 1 62.28 22.05 42.08
N PHE A 2 61.04 21.60 42.26
CA PHE A 2 60.47 20.42 41.58
C PHE A 2 58.95 20.62 41.46
N LYS A 3 58.45 20.56 40.22
CA LYS A 3 57.02 20.58 39.85
C LYS A 3 56.44 19.17 40.01
N THR A 4 55.19 19.03 40.46
CA THR A 4 54.34 17.92 40.01
C THR A 4 52.83 18.24 40.05
N LYS A 5 52.28 18.25 38.83
CA LYS A 5 50.94 17.95 38.30
C LYS A 5 49.71 17.92 39.24
N LYS A 6 48.74 18.79 38.92
CA LYS A 6 47.32 18.69 39.33
C LYS A 6 46.63 17.54 38.57
N SER A 7 45.84 16.74 39.28
CA SER A 7 44.80 15.87 38.72
C SER A 7 43.45 16.44 39.11
N ILE A 8 42.57 16.67 38.13
CA ILE A 8 41.21 17.17 38.30
C ILE A 8 40.28 15.95 38.35
N LEU A 9 39.66 15.72 39.50
CA LEU A 9 38.52 14.81 39.68
C LEU A 9 37.32 15.69 40.02
N SER A 10 36.42 15.89 39.06
CA SER A 10 35.12 16.52 39.30
C SER A 10 34.13 16.03 38.26
N THR A 11 33.31 15.03 38.60
CA THR A 11 31.94 14.90 38.10
C THR A 11 31.20 13.83 38.90
N CYS A 12 30.26 14.24 39.75
CA CYS A 12 29.06 13.46 40.09
C CYS A 12 28.07 14.35 40.86
N ALA A 13 26.79 14.08 40.60
CA ALA A 13 25.59 14.61 41.25
C ALA A 13 25.01 15.92 40.69
N LEU A 14 24.13 15.78 39.69
CA LEU A 14 22.88 16.52 39.58
C LEU A 14 21.92 15.71 38.71
N SER A 15 21.16 14.81 39.34
CA SER A 15 20.09 14.05 38.70
C SER A 15 19.03 13.78 39.75
N LEU A 16 18.08 14.71 39.96
CA LEU A 16 16.82 14.44 40.67
C LEU A 16 15.83 15.63 40.53
N SER A 17 15.35 15.92 39.33
CA SER A 17 14.18 16.81 39.15
C SER A 17 13.65 16.75 37.72
N LEU A 18 12.92 15.68 37.39
CA LEU A 18 11.96 15.61 36.27
C LEU A 18 11.00 14.40 36.39
N LEU A 19 10.67 14.01 37.62
CA LEU A 19 9.50 13.18 37.90
C LEU A 19 8.39 14.13 38.34
N TRP A 20 7.54 14.53 37.39
CA TRP A 20 6.09 14.81 37.56
C TRP A 20 5.55 15.53 36.32
N GLY A 21 5.10 14.70 35.38
CA GLY A 21 4.36 15.10 34.19
C GLY A 21 3.75 13.90 33.47
N SER A 22 3.57 12.76 34.13
CA SER A 22 2.75 11.65 33.63
C SER A 22 1.30 11.88 34.08
N GLY A 23 0.68 12.94 33.53
CA GLY A 23 -0.77 12.90 33.38
C GLY A 23 -1.07 11.72 32.46
N GLN A 24 -2.06 10.91 32.80
CA GLN A 24 -2.48 9.76 32.02
C GLN A 24 -2.71 10.20 30.57
N ALA A 25 -1.74 9.94 29.70
CA ALA A 25 -2.03 9.85 28.28
C ALA A 25 -2.94 8.63 28.18
N MET A 26 -4.25 8.87 28.02
CA MET A 26 -5.06 7.91 27.31
C MET A 26 -4.32 7.73 25.98
N ALA A 27 -3.70 6.57 25.74
CA ALA A 27 -3.14 6.29 24.43
C ALA A 27 -4.29 6.51 23.43
N ALA A 28 -4.08 7.33 22.41
CA ALA A 28 -5.05 7.42 21.33
C ALA A 28 -5.16 6.02 20.73
N ASP A 29 -6.38 5.56 20.53
CA ASP A 29 -6.65 4.32 19.81
C ASP A 29 -6.22 4.51 18.34
N ASN A 30 -5.63 3.50 17.70
CA ASN A 30 -5.30 3.62 16.28
C ASN A 30 -6.60 3.56 15.45
N CYS A 31 -6.69 4.35 14.38
CA CYS A 31 -7.69 4.19 13.34
C CYS A 31 -7.01 3.85 12.01
N TYR A 32 -7.30 2.67 11.47
CA TYR A 32 -6.83 2.25 10.15
C TYR A 32 -7.86 2.60 9.06
N ILE A 33 -7.52 3.52 8.18
CA ILE A 33 -8.35 3.88 7.03
C ILE A 33 -7.98 2.97 5.84
N MET A 34 -8.93 2.14 5.42
CA MET A 34 -8.73 1.06 4.47
C MET A 34 -9.15 1.49 3.06
N VAL A 35 -8.23 1.45 2.09
CA VAL A 35 -8.43 1.90 0.71
C VAL A 35 -8.25 0.73 -0.26
N HIS A 36 -9.37 0.27 -0.84
CA HIS A 36 -9.38 -0.92 -1.68
C HIS A 36 -8.69 -0.74 -3.05
N GLY A 37 -8.50 -1.87 -3.73
CA GLY A 37 -7.83 -2.00 -5.01
C GLY A 37 -8.75 -1.90 -6.23
N HIS A 38 -8.28 -2.48 -7.33
CA HIS A 38 -8.92 -2.44 -8.64
C HIS A 38 -10.12 -3.42 -8.72
N GLY A 39 -11.05 -3.18 -9.63
CA GLY A 39 -12.17 -4.11 -9.90
C GLY A 39 -13.28 -4.06 -8.86
N THR A 40 -13.27 -3.08 -7.96
CA THR A 40 -14.24 -2.95 -6.88
C THR A 40 -15.18 -1.77 -7.14
N GLN A 41 -16.48 -2.04 -7.18
CA GLN A 41 -17.50 -0.99 -7.17
C GLN A 41 -17.68 -0.47 -5.73
N GLY A 42 -16.68 0.26 -5.23
CA GLY A 42 -16.56 0.61 -3.82
C GLY A 42 -17.41 1.80 -3.38
N ASP A 43 -17.91 2.61 -4.32
CA ASP A 43 -18.95 3.61 -4.04
C ASP A 43 -20.22 2.97 -3.45
N ILE A 44 -20.44 1.68 -3.73
CA ILE A 44 -21.28 0.79 -2.93
C ILE A 44 -20.45 0.31 -1.72
N LYS A 45 -20.57 1.01 -0.59
CA LYS A 45 -19.72 0.83 0.61
C LYS A 45 -19.54 -0.62 1.09
N ILE A 46 -20.58 -1.46 0.99
CA ILE A 46 -20.47 -2.87 1.42
C ILE A 46 -19.49 -3.65 0.55
N ASN A 47 -19.42 -3.36 -0.76
CA ASN A 47 -18.45 -4.00 -1.66
C ASN A 47 -17.01 -3.62 -1.29
N ALA A 48 -16.80 -2.37 -0.87
CA ALA A 48 -15.48 -1.94 -0.39
C ALA A 48 -15.09 -2.69 0.89
N LEU A 49 -16.01 -2.88 1.84
CA LEU A 49 -15.76 -3.68 3.04
C LEU A 49 -15.51 -5.15 2.69
N ASP A 50 -16.33 -5.73 1.82
CA ASP A 50 -16.19 -7.12 1.38
C ASP A 50 -14.86 -7.35 0.67
N SER A 51 -14.34 -6.36 -0.08
CA SER A 51 -13.03 -6.47 -0.71
C SER A 51 -11.89 -6.76 0.27
N TRP A 52 -12.02 -6.40 1.55
CA TRP A 52 -11.01 -6.67 2.59
C TRP A 52 -11.23 -7.99 3.34
N ARG A 53 -12.32 -8.71 3.05
CA ARG A 53 -12.82 -9.83 3.85
C ARG A 53 -13.10 -11.08 3.02
N THR A 54 -13.38 -10.92 1.73
CA THR A 54 -13.68 -12.04 0.84
C THR A 54 -12.40 -12.55 0.22
N SER A 55 -12.01 -13.78 0.58
CA SER A 55 -11.00 -14.51 -0.18
C SER A 55 -11.64 -15.25 -1.35
N HIS A 56 -11.01 -15.13 -2.52
CA HIS A 56 -11.35 -15.91 -3.70
C HIS A 56 -10.75 -17.33 -3.68
N PHE A 57 -9.76 -17.57 -2.82
CA PHE A 57 -9.13 -18.87 -2.66
C PHE A 57 -9.75 -19.64 -1.51
N SER A 58 -10.20 -20.86 -1.80
CA SER A 58 -10.74 -21.76 -0.78
C SER A 58 -9.78 -21.98 0.40
N ASN A 59 -8.47 -21.88 0.17
CA ASN A 59 -7.42 -22.02 1.19
C ASN A 59 -7.40 -20.89 2.22
N TYR A 60 -7.99 -19.72 1.92
CA TYR A 60 -8.08 -18.58 2.84
C TYR A 60 -9.55 -18.17 3.09
N ASN A 61 -10.49 -19.04 2.72
CA ASN A 61 -11.92 -18.79 2.93
C ASN A 61 -12.22 -18.69 4.44
N GLY A 62 -12.79 -17.55 4.85
CA GLY A 62 -13.10 -17.25 6.25
C GLY A 62 -11.99 -16.56 7.04
N ALA A 63 -10.86 -16.25 6.43
CA ALA A 63 -9.88 -15.33 7.02
C ALA A 63 -10.31 -13.87 6.75
N ASP A 64 -10.25 -13.03 7.79
CA ASP A 64 -10.63 -11.62 7.74
C ASP A 64 -9.38 -10.78 8.09
N PHE A 65 -9.03 -9.80 7.24
CA PHE A 65 -7.85 -8.96 7.46
C PHE A 65 -7.91 -8.23 8.80
N MET A 66 -9.11 -7.82 9.22
CA MET A 66 -9.32 -7.04 10.44
C MET A 66 -9.03 -7.87 11.69
N ASP A 67 -9.20 -9.19 11.64
CA ASP A 67 -8.96 -10.06 12.79
C ASP A 67 -7.48 -10.11 13.18
N ASP A 68 -6.58 -9.87 12.23
CA ASP A 68 -5.13 -9.80 12.48
C ASP A 68 -4.59 -8.36 12.51
N LEU A 69 -5.34 -7.38 12.01
CA LEU A 69 -4.96 -5.97 12.03
C LEU A 69 -5.29 -5.30 13.36
N LEU A 70 -6.43 -5.63 13.96
CA LEU A 70 -6.97 -4.88 15.09
C LEU A 70 -6.50 -5.45 16.43
N SER A 71 -5.73 -4.65 17.16
CA SER A 71 -5.48 -4.87 18.59
C SER A 71 -6.62 -4.30 19.45
N SER A 72 -6.57 -4.57 20.77
CA SER A 72 -7.56 -4.05 21.71
C SER A 72 -7.54 -2.52 21.74
N GLY A 73 -8.65 -1.89 21.35
CA GLY A 73 -8.79 -0.43 21.27
C GLY A 73 -8.76 0.08 19.84
N ASP A 74 -8.15 -0.66 18.91
CA ASP A 74 -8.03 -0.22 17.53
C ASP A 74 -9.38 -0.15 16.82
N ASN A 75 -9.46 0.85 15.95
CA ASN A 75 -10.58 1.17 15.09
C ASN A 75 -10.16 1.07 13.62
N TYR A 76 -11.14 1.04 12.73
CA TYR A 76 -10.89 1.14 11.30
C TYR A 76 -12.03 1.87 10.61
N ALA A 77 -11.80 2.26 9.36
CA ALA A 77 -12.81 2.85 8.50
C ALA A 77 -12.56 2.41 7.05
N ILE A 78 -13.61 2.17 6.29
CA ILE A 78 -13.53 1.80 4.88
C ILE A 78 -13.75 3.02 4.00
N VAL A 79 -12.82 3.25 3.08
CA VAL A 79 -13.00 4.19 1.98
C VAL A 79 -13.45 3.43 0.75
N GLY A 80 -14.55 3.89 0.16
CA GLY A 80 -15.15 3.29 -1.03
C GLY A 80 -15.14 4.24 -2.23
N TYR A 81 -14.52 3.83 -3.33
CA TYR A 81 -14.56 4.54 -4.61
C TYR A 81 -14.77 3.57 -5.77
N ASP A 82 -15.17 4.05 -6.94
CA ASP A 82 -15.35 3.18 -8.10
C ASP A 82 -14.00 2.93 -8.81
N SER A 83 -13.51 1.69 -8.71
CA SER A 83 -12.30 1.21 -9.36
C SER A 83 -12.57 0.13 -10.41
N THR A 84 -13.82 0.01 -10.87
CA THR A 84 -14.24 -0.99 -11.84
C THR A 84 -13.63 -0.78 -13.24
N ASP A 85 -13.61 -1.86 -14.02
CA ASP A 85 -13.18 -1.83 -15.41
C ASP A 85 -14.11 -0.96 -16.28
N GLU A 86 -15.41 -1.00 -15.98
CA GLU A 86 -16.44 -0.25 -16.67
C GLU A 86 -16.25 1.25 -16.52
N SER A 87 -15.88 1.71 -15.32
CA SER A 87 -15.67 3.13 -15.04
C SER A 87 -14.31 3.64 -15.50
N GLY A 88 -13.27 2.80 -15.46
CA GLY A 88 -12.00 3.10 -16.14
C GLY A 88 -11.23 4.29 -15.57
N TYR A 89 -11.51 4.71 -14.33
CA TYR A 89 -10.99 5.94 -13.78
C TYR A 89 -9.51 5.83 -13.35
N PRO A 90 -8.61 6.71 -13.83
CA PRO A 90 -7.25 6.80 -13.31
C PRO A 90 -7.20 7.28 -11.85
N TYR A 91 -6.03 7.10 -11.23
CA TYR A 91 -5.75 7.50 -9.85
C TYR A 91 -5.88 9.01 -9.57
N TRP A 92 -5.93 9.88 -10.58
CA TRP A 92 -6.02 11.34 -10.43
C TRP A 92 -7.45 11.90 -10.55
N ARG A 93 -8.44 11.04 -10.81
CA ARG A 93 -9.84 11.43 -11.03
C ARG A 93 -10.48 11.93 -9.74
N ASN A 94 -11.40 12.89 -9.89
CA ASN A 94 -12.18 13.36 -8.74
C ASN A 94 -13.12 12.28 -8.19
N GLU A 95 -13.54 11.33 -9.03
CA GLU A 95 -14.31 10.15 -8.68
C GLU A 95 -13.48 9.10 -7.93
N THR A 96 -12.15 9.19 -7.95
CA THR A 96 -11.23 8.29 -7.25
C THR A 96 -10.50 9.04 -6.13
N SER A 97 -9.35 9.68 -6.41
CA SER A 97 -8.57 10.40 -5.41
C SER A 97 -9.35 11.51 -4.73
N GLY A 98 -10.21 12.20 -5.48
CA GLY A 98 -11.09 13.22 -4.94
C GLY A 98 -12.03 12.67 -3.87
N GLU A 99 -12.62 11.52 -4.16
CA GLU A 99 -13.58 10.86 -3.30
C GLU A 99 -12.94 10.27 -2.05
N ILE A 100 -11.80 9.59 -2.23
CA ILE A 100 -10.96 9.08 -1.14
C ILE A 100 -10.60 10.22 -0.17
N ALA A 101 -10.14 11.37 -0.68
CA ALA A 101 -9.75 12.50 0.16
C ALA A 101 -10.92 13.05 0.99
N ARG A 102 -12.11 13.18 0.39
CA ARG A 102 -13.31 13.63 1.10
C ARG A 102 -13.72 12.68 2.22
N GLN A 103 -13.64 11.37 1.97
CA GLN A 103 -13.96 10.36 2.98
C GLN A 103 -12.94 10.36 4.12
N ILE A 104 -11.63 10.43 3.82
CA ILE A 104 -10.58 10.55 4.85
C ILE A 104 -10.84 11.76 5.76
N ILE A 105 -11.15 12.93 5.19
CA ILE A 105 -11.48 14.12 5.97
C ILE A 105 -12.69 13.87 6.89
N SER A 106 -13.74 13.26 6.35
CA SER A 106 -14.96 12.97 7.12
C SER A 106 -14.69 11.98 8.26
N ILE A 107 -13.94 10.91 8.00
CA ILE A 107 -13.54 9.90 9.00
C ILE A 107 -12.76 10.56 10.13
N LYS A 108 -11.77 11.40 9.78
CA LYS A 108 -10.94 12.12 10.76
C LYS A 108 -11.69 13.14 11.59
N GLN A 109 -12.86 13.57 11.15
CA GLN A 109 -13.78 14.41 11.93
C GLN A 109 -14.65 13.60 12.90
N GLY A 110 -14.48 12.27 12.95
CA GLY A 110 -15.27 11.37 13.81
C GLY A 110 -16.64 11.03 13.25
N ASN A 111 -16.89 11.30 11.96
CA ASN A 111 -18.16 10.94 11.32
C ASN A 111 -18.22 9.43 10.95
N GLY A 112 -17.11 8.71 11.10
CA GLY A 112 -16.95 7.33 10.66
C GLY A 112 -17.06 7.16 9.13
N ASP A 113 -17.14 5.90 8.70
CA ASP A 113 -17.37 5.53 7.29
C ASP A 113 -18.86 5.26 6.98
N GLY A 114 -19.73 5.28 7.99
CA GLY A 114 -21.16 5.01 7.86
C GLY A 114 -21.51 3.53 7.61
N LEU A 115 -20.61 2.60 7.90
CA LEU A 115 -20.84 1.16 7.87
C LEU A 115 -21.09 0.59 9.27
N ASN A 116 -21.76 -0.57 9.31
CA ASN A 116 -21.79 -1.40 10.51
C ASN A 116 -20.64 -2.41 10.42
N HIS A 117 -19.68 -2.31 11.35
CA HIS A 117 -18.52 -3.20 11.38
C HIS A 117 -18.90 -4.55 12.01
N PRO A 118 -18.38 -5.68 11.48
CA PRO A 118 -18.48 -6.98 12.15
C PRO A 118 -17.83 -6.96 13.55
N GLN A 119 -16.68 -6.30 13.67
CA GLN A 119 -16.01 -6.06 14.94
C GLN A 119 -16.70 -4.88 15.65
N ALA A 120 -17.52 -5.18 16.66
CA ALA A 120 -18.35 -4.17 17.32
C ALA A 120 -17.50 -3.09 18.01
N GLY A 121 -17.89 -1.81 17.85
CA GLY A 121 -17.26 -0.68 18.53
C GLY A 121 -15.96 -0.17 17.90
N THR A 122 -15.65 -0.56 16.67
CA THR A 122 -14.40 -0.24 15.96
C THR A 122 -14.50 0.94 15.00
N GLN A 123 -15.44 1.86 15.22
CA GLN A 123 -15.61 3.04 14.37
C GLN A 123 -14.61 4.12 14.79
N CYS A 124 -13.92 4.71 13.82
CA CYS A 124 -12.93 5.74 14.10
C CYS A 124 -13.53 7.00 14.74
N SER A 125 -12.85 7.51 15.76
CA SER A 125 -13.15 8.76 16.44
C SER A 125 -12.21 9.88 15.98
N ALA A 126 -12.61 11.13 16.16
CA ALA A 126 -11.79 12.29 15.78
C ALA A 126 -10.46 12.42 16.54
N ASN A 127 -10.31 11.72 17.68
CA ASN A 127 -9.12 11.77 18.53
C ASN A 127 -8.19 10.56 18.33
N ASP A 128 -8.48 9.70 17.35
CA ASP A 128 -7.69 8.51 17.06
C ASP A 128 -6.37 8.89 16.37
N ASP A 129 -5.40 7.98 16.46
CA ASP A 129 -4.16 8.06 15.70
C ASP A 129 -4.38 7.44 14.30
N PHE A 130 -4.36 8.27 13.26
CA PHE A 130 -4.78 7.84 11.92
C PHE A 130 -3.65 7.26 11.07
N TRP A 131 -3.91 6.06 10.56
CA TRP A 131 -3.09 5.36 9.58
C TRP A 131 -3.91 5.07 8.33
N VAL A 132 -3.26 4.90 7.19
CA VAL A 132 -3.93 4.40 5.98
C VAL A 132 -3.34 3.04 5.62
N VAL A 133 -4.19 2.10 5.23
CA VAL A 133 -3.80 0.82 4.63
C VAL A 133 -4.44 0.74 3.26
N SER A 134 -3.62 0.63 2.22
CA SER A 134 -4.09 0.60 0.83
C SER A 134 -3.63 -0.66 0.13
N HIS A 135 -4.45 -1.17 -0.79
CA HIS A 135 -4.18 -2.38 -1.54
C HIS A 135 -4.12 -2.12 -3.04
N SER A 136 -3.24 -2.81 -3.77
CA SER A 136 -3.32 -2.92 -5.24
C SER A 136 -3.32 -1.54 -5.92
N GLN A 137 -4.33 -1.22 -6.73
CA GLN A 137 -4.49 0.09 -7.35
C GLN A 137 -4.55 1.19 -6.29
N GLY A 138 -5.23 1.01 -5.16
CA GLY A 138 -5.39 2.00 -4.08
C GLY A 138 -4.10 2.65 -3.61
N ALA A 139 -2.96 1.95 -3.73
CA ALA A 139 -1.64 2.51 -3.47
C ALA A 139 -1.26 3.67 -4.43
N GLN A 140 -1.67 3.61 -5.70
CA GLN A 140 -1.52 4.69 -6.67
C GLN A 140 -2.34 5.92 -6.26
N GLN A 141 -3.60 5.72 -5.85
CA GLN A 141 -4.44 6.83 -5.38
C GLN A 141 -3.81 7.48 -4.15
N MET A 142 -3.38 6.69 -3.16
CA MET A 142 -2.76 7.24 -1.95
C MET A 142 -1.42 7.93 -2.23
N MET A 143 -0.61 7.40 -3.15
CA MET A 143 0.62 8.06 -3.59
C MET A 143 0.31 9.41 -4.27
N PHE A 144 -0.70 9.45 -5.15
CA PHE A 144 -1.12 10.68 -5.82
C PHE A 144 -1.63 11.73 -4.83
N ILE A 145 -2.49 11.33 -3.89
CA ILE A 145 -3.04 12.21 -2.85
C ILE A 145 -1.92 12.75 -1.96
N ALA A 146 -1.07 11.87 -1.40
CA ALA A 146 0.00 12.27 -0.51
C ALA A 146 1.05 13.16 -1.21
N GLY A 147 1.36 12.87 -2.47
CA GLY A 147 2.32 13.62 -3.27
C GLY A 147 1.79 14.95 -3.82
N ASN A 148 0.48 15.17 -3.78
CA ASN A 148 -0.17 16.42 -4.18
C ASN A 148 -0.88 17.14 -3.01
N ALA A 149 -0.64 16.69 -1.78
CA ALA A 149 -1.03 17.37 -0.54
C ALA A 149 0.04 18.38 -0.05
N VAL A 150 1.20 18.43 -0.70
CA VAL A 150 2.30 19.34 -0.36
C VAL A 150 2.30 20.56 -1.28
N SER A 151 2.31 21.77 -0.70
CA SER A 151 2.34 23.01 -1.47
C SER A 151 3.51 23.04 -2.45
N GLY A 152 3.23 23.43 -3.70
CA GLY A 152 4.20 23.43 -4.80
C GLY A 152 4.27 22.12 -5.59
N ALA A 153 3.51 21.09 -5.20
CA ALA A 153 3.34 19.89 -6.02
C ALA A 153 2.64 20.21 -7.36
N PRO A 154 2.91 19.46 -8.45
CA PRO A 154 2.37 19.72 -9.77
C PRO A 154 0.83 19.80 -9.82
N ASN A 155 0.16 19.00 -9.01
CA ASN A 155 -1.30 18.95 -8.91
C ASN A 155 -1.79 19.28 -7.49
N TYR A 156 -1.10 20.21 -6.81
CA TYR A 156 -1.43 20.58 -5.42
C TYR A 156 -2.93 20.80 -5.23
N ASN A 157 -3.55 20.03 -4.33
CA ASN A 157 -4.99 20.07 -4.03
C ASN A 157 -5.89 20.06 -5.29
N THR A 158 -5.52 19.27 -6.30
CA THR A 158 -6.20 19.23 -7.60
C THR A 158 -6.50 17.80 -8.04
N ALA A 159 -7.77 17.52 -8.32
CA ALA A 159 -8.21 16.34 -9.07
C ALA A 159 -8.74 16.78 -10.44
N TYR A 160 -9.12 15.82 -11.28
CA TYR A 160 -9.71 16.12 -12.58
C TYR A 160 -11.01 15.36 -12.80
N THR A 161 -11.94 16.04 -13.47
CA THR A 161 -13.19 15.49 -13.99
C THR A 161 -13.11 15.38 -15.51
N SER A 162 -14.18 14.93 -16.17
CA SER A 162 -14.27 14.95 -17.64
C SER A 162 -14.22 16.38 -18.20
N SER A 163 -14.52 17.39 -17.38
CA SER A 163 -14.69 18.79 -17.80
C SER A 163 -13.52 19.69 -17.43
N GLY A 164 -12.50 19.17 -16.74
CA GLY A 164 -11.32 19.92 -16.32
C GLY A 164 -10.92 19.66 -14.87
N SER A 165 -9.99 20.48 -14.37
CA SER A 165 -9.50 20.39 -12.99
C SER A 165 -10.55 20.87 -11.98
N VAL A 166 -10.52 20.26 -10.80
CA VAL A 166 -11.34 20.63 -9.65
C VAL A 166 -10.48 20.65 -8.39
N SER A 167 -10.80 21.56 -7.47
CA SER A 167 -10.09 21.65 -6.20
C SER A 167 -10.54 20.54 -5.27
N VAL A 168 -9.58 19.84 -4.68
CA VAL A 168 -9.78 18.81 -3.66
C VAL A 168 -8.78 19.05 -2.55
N ASP A 169 -9.22 19.00 -1.30
CA ASP A 169 -8.36 19.30 -0.15
C ASP A 169 -7.50 18.10 0.30
N TYR A 170 -6.55 17.69 -0.54
CA TYR A 170 -5.59 16.63 -0.20
C TYR A 170 -4.74 16.98 1.02
N ALA A 171 -4.40 18.25 1.19
CA ALA A 171 -3.68 18.75 2.35
C ALA A 171 -4.39 18.42 3.67
N SER A 172 -5.69 18.73 3.79
CA SER A 172 -6.47 18.39 4.98
C SER A 172 -6.69 16.88 5.14
N ALA A 173 -6.83 16.14 4.03
CA ALA A 173 -6.92 14.69 4.08
C ALA A 173 -5.65 14.08 4.71
N MET A 174 -4.48 14.54 4.30
CA MET A 174 -3.19 13.98 4.72
C MET A 174 -2.62 14.58 6.00
N ASN A 175 -3.13 15.73 6.46
CA ASN A 175 -2.73 16.29 7.74
C ASN A 175 -2.94 15.25 8.86
N ASP A 176 -2.03 15.12 9.83
CA ASP A 176 -2.14 14.17 10.94
C ASP A 176 -2.32 12.68 10.56
N ILE A 177 -2.10 12.28 9.29
CA ILE A 177 -1.90 10.88 8.93
C ILE A 177 -0.47 10.48 9.32
N LEU A 178 -0.34 9.52 10.23
CA LEU A 178 0.95 9.08 10.77
C LEU A 178 1.76 8.27 9.74
N GLY A 179 1.07 7.53 8.88
CA GLY A 179 1.68 6.76 7.80
C GLY A 179 0.67 6.09 6.88
N ILE A 180 1.14 5.74 5.69
CA ILE A 180 0.38 5.02 4.67
C ILE A 180 1.09 3.70 4.40
N PHE A 181 0.47 2.58 4.76
CA PHE A 181 0.89 1.25 4.35
C PHE A 181 0.30 0.91 2.99
N THR A 182 1.12 0.40 2.08
CA THR A 182 0.66 -0.13 0.78
C THR A 182 0.96 -1.61 0.74
N LEU A 183 -0.03 -2.42 0.38
CA LEU A 183 0.04 -3.87 0.18
C LEU A 183 -0.11 -4.16 -1.30
N GLY A 184 0.82 -4.90 -1.91
CA GLY A 184 0.70 -5.29 -3.31
C GLY A 184 0.54 -4.12 -4.30
N GLY A 185 1.02 -2.93 -3.95
CA GLY A 185 0.56 -1.68 -4.56
C GLY A 185 1.14 -1.38 -5.93
N ALA A 186 0.35 -0.98 -6.94
CA ALA A 186 0.85 -0.70 -8.30
C ALA A 186 1.60 0.66 -8.44
N ILE A 187 2.45 1.03 -7.48
CA ILE A 187 3.09 2.35 -7.37
C ILE A 187 3.93 2.70 -8.61
N THR A 188 4.61 1.71 -9.19
CA THR A 188 5.39 1.89 -10.43
C THR A 188 4.80 1.15 -11.63
N GLY A 189 3.50 0.83 -11.55
CA GLY A 189 2.77 0.02 -12.52
C GLY A 189 2.91 -1.49 -12.29
N THR A 190 2.49 -2.29 -13.27
CA THR A 190 2.55 -3.76 -13.28
C THR A 190 2.94 -4.24 -14.68
N GLU A 191 3.77 -5.29 -14.73
CA GLU A 191 4.12 -5.95 -15.98
C GLU A 191 2.93 -6.71 -16.61
N GLY A 192 1.93 -7.08 -15.80
CA GLY A 192 0.70 -7.68 -16.32
C GLY A 192 -0.10 -6.68 -17.14
N ALA A 193 -0.24 -5.45 -16.66
CA ALA A 193 -0.83 -4.37 -17.45
C ALA A 193 -0.03 -4.09 -18.73
N ASP A 194 1.31 -4.10 -18.68
CA ASP A 194 2.15 -3.95 -19.87
C ASP A 194 1.90 -5.04 -20.92
N ARG A 195 1.64 -6.29 -20.49
CA ARG A 195 1.39 -7.42 -21.39
C ARG A 195 -0.03 -7.44 -21.92
N VAL A 196 -1.01 -7.04 -21.12
CA VAL A 196 -2.39 -6.86 -21.59
C VAL A 196 -2.45 -5.75 -22.64
N CYS A 197 -1.71 -4.66 -22.43
CA CYS A 197 -1.74 -3.49 -23.32
C CYS A 197 -0.75 -3.50 -24.48
N ASN A 198 0.44 -4.08 -24.29
CA ASN A 198 1.53 -4.04 -25.29
C ASN A 198 2.12 -5.43 -25.59
N GLY A 199 1.46 -6.51 -25.15
CA GLY A 199 1.89 -7.88 -25.38
C GLY A 199 1.87 -8.27 -26.85
N ASN A 200 2.62 -9.31 -27.18
CA ASN A 200 2.62 -9.88 -28.53
C ASN A 200 1.43 -10.85 -28.72
N TRP A 201 1.31 -11.46 -29.89
CA TRP A 201 0.21 -12.37 -30.21
C TRP A 201 0.12 -13.62 -29.30
N LEU A 202 1.23 -14.07 -28.71
CA LEU A 202 1.25 -15.17 -27.73
C LEU A 202 0.72 -14.69 -26.37
N ASP A 203 1.09 -13.46 -25.97
CA ASP A 203 0.50 -12.83 -24.78
C ASP A 203 -1.01 -12.62 -24.98
N ALA A 204 -1.46 -12.20 -26.17
CA ALA A 204 -2.89 -12.06 -26.48
C ALA A 204 -3.66 -13.40 -26.41
N LEU A 205 -3.06 -14.51 -26.86
CA LEU A 205 -3.66 -15.84 -26.72
C LEU A 205 -3.76 -16.28 -25.26
N ILE A 206 -2.74 -15.98 -24.44
CA ILE A 206 -2.73 -16.29 -23.01
C ILE A 206 -3.70 -15.38 -22.25
N ASN A 207 -3.75 -14.09 -22.57
CA ASN A 207 -4.69 -13.15 -21.98
C ASN A 207 -6.13 -13.52 -22.34
N ALA A 208 -6.40 -13.90 -23.59
CA ALA A 208 -7.73 -14.38 -24.00
C ALA A 208 -8.10 -15.74 -23.37
N ALA A 209 -7.14 -16.65 -23.19
CA ALA A 209 -7.40 -17.99 -22.66
C ALA A 209 -7.41 -18.06 -21.11
N PHE A 210 -6.72 -17.15 -20.43
CA PHE A 210 -6.47 -17.21 -18.98
C PHE A 210 -6.75 -15.91 -18.21
N LEU A 211 -6.86 -14.74 -18.84
CA LEU A 211 -7.15 -13.48 -18.13
C LEU A 211 -8.53 -12.89 -18.47
N GLY A 212 -9.07 -13.15 -19.67
CA GLY A 212 -10.31 -12.55 -20.13
C GLY A 212 -10.30 -11.02 -20.20
N LYS A 213 -9.11 -10.40 -20.17
CA LYS A 213 -8.91 -8.95 -20.01
C LYS A 213 -8.41 -8.32 -21.32
N ASP A 214 -9.09 -7.26 -21.73
CA ASP A 214 -8.63 -6.34 -22.77
C ASP A 214 -7.92 -5.12 -22.14
N CYS A 215 -7.06 -4.45 -22.90
CA CYS A 215 -6.49 -3.17 -22.47
C CYS A 215 -7.54 -2.06 -22.55
N ASN A 216 -8.35 -1.97 -21.51
CA ASN A 216 -9.29 -0.88 -21.26
C ASN A 216 -8.59 0.27 -20.50
N PRO A 217 -9.26 1.42 -20.29
CA PRO A 217 -8.68 2.53 -19.55
C PRO A 217 -8.24 2.17 -18.12
N SER A 218 -8.99 1.33 -17.37
CA SER A 218 -8.63 0.96 -16.00
C SER A 218 -7.28 0.21 -15.93
N VAL A 219 -7.02 -0.70 -16.87
CA VAL A 219 -5.76 -1.45 -16.99
C VAL A 219 -4.65 -0.57 -17.58
N GLN A 220 -4.98 0.35 -18.49
CA GLN A 220 -4.01 1.23 -19.13
C GLN A 220 -3.20 2.05 -18.11
N TRP A 221 -3.86 2.55 -17.05
CA TRP A 221 -3.23 3.35 -16.01
C TRP A 221 -2.40 2.56 -15.00
N LEU A 222 -2.41 1.22 -15.11
CA LEU A 222 -1.59 0.33 -14.30
C LEU A 222 -0.27 -0.06 -14.99
N GLN A 223 -0.01 0.39 -16.22
CA GLN A 223 1.22 0.07 -16.95
C GLN A 223 2.48 0.69 -16.31
N THR A 224 3.64 0.07 -16.53
CA THR A 224 4.94 0.58 -16.03
C THR A 224 5.52 1.72 -16.86
N ASN A 225 4.86 2.08 -17.97
CA ASN A 225 5.25 3.22 -18.78
C ASN A 225 5.22 4.51 -17.92
N ASP A 226 6.26 5.34 -18.06
CA ASP A 226 6.40 6.59 -17.32
C ASP A 226 5.21 7.54 -17.52
N SER A 227 4.52 7.46 -18.66
CA SER A 227 3.31 8.25 -18.96
C SER A 227 2.10 7.88 -18.10
N TYR A 228 2.13 6.75 -17.41
CA TYR A 228 1.04 6.26 -16.54
C TYR A 228 1.48 6.09 -15.09
N THR A 229 2.77 6.16 -14.81
CA THR A 229 3.28 5.90 -13.47
C THR A 229 3.03 7.09 -12.53
N VAL A 230 2.33 6.86 -11.41
CA VAL A 230 1.95 7.92 -10.46
C VAL A 230 3.12 8.75 -9.94
N LYS A 231 4.31 8.17 -9.78
CA LYS A 231 5.51 8.88 -9.30
C LYS A 231 5.89 10.09 -10.16
N ASN A 232 5.48 10.10 -11.43
CA ASN A 232 5.75 11.20 -12.36
C ASN A 232 4.74 12.34 -12.25
N TYR A 233 3.72 12.20 -11.39
CA TYR A 233 2.62 13.15 -11.19
C TYR A 233 2.54 13.70 -9.76
N ILE A 234 3.60 13.52 -8.97
CA ILE A 234 3.72 13.99 -7.60
C ILE A 234 4.87 14.99 -7.46
N GLY A 235 4.84 15.79 -6.39
CA GLY A 235 5.94 16.71 -6.07
C GLY A 235 7.21 15.99 -5.59
N SER A 236 8.19 16.77 -5.16
CA SER A 236 9.45 16.25 -4.59
C SER A 236 9.32 15.69 -3.17
N ASN A 237 8.12 15.64 -2.61
CA ASN A 237 7.88 15.15 -1.26
C ASN A 237 6.44 14.63 -1.10
N LEU A 238 6.22 13.84 -0.06
CA LEU A 238 4.90 13.31 0.33
C LEU A 238 4.45 13.96 1.64
N ALA A 239 3.15 14.21 1.80
CA ALA A 239 2.59 14.78 3.03
C ALA A 239 2.67 13.80 4.22
N ALA A 240 2.46 12.51 3.96
CA ALA A 240 2.63 11.41 4.92
C ALA A 240 3.74 10.45 4.46
N PRO A 241 4.44 9.75 5.39
CA PRO A 241 5.38 8.71 4.99
C PRO A 241 4.62 7.51 4.42
N VAL A 242 5.18 6.88 3.37
CA VAL A 242 4.59 5.69 2.73
C VAL A 242 5.48 4.48 2.99
N TYR A 243 4.90 3.48 3.63
CA TYR A 243 5.51 2.21 3.97
C TYR A 243 5.06 1.16 2.96
N VAL A 244 6.01 0.72 2.14
CA VAL A 244 5.70 -0.13 0.99
C VAL A 244 5.98 -1.58 1.34
N MET A 245 4.92 -2.35 1.45
CA MET A 245 4.96 -3.80 1.66
C MET A 245 4.57 -4.50 0.34
N GLY A 246 5.17 -5.65 0.09
CA GLY A 246 4.83 -6.43 -1.08
C GLY A 246 5.10 -7.92 -0.89
N GLY A 247 4.34 -8.72 -1.63
CA GLY A 247 4.48 -10.17 -1.71
C GLY A 247 5.13 -10.63 -3.00
N TYR A 248 5.79 -11.78 -2.94
CA TYR A 248 6.55 -12.34 -4.07
C TYR A 248 6.39 -13.85 -4.23
N LYS A 249 5.33 -14.46 -3.67
CA LYS A 249 5.15 -15.92 -3.78
C LYS A 249 5.01 -16.31 -5.24
N SER A 250 5.94 -17.14 -5.69
CA SER A 250 5.87 -17.76 -7.01
C SER A 250 4.63 -18.64 -7.10
N PHE A 251 3.81 -18.35 -8.09
CA PHE A 251 2.71 -19.17 -8.60
C PHE A 251 3.00 -20.69 -8.56
N PRO A 252 2.21 -21.50 -7.83
CA PRO A 252 2.24 -22.95 -8.00
C PRO A 252 0.90 -23.46 -8.52
N GLY A 253 0.85 -23.80 -9.81
CA GLY A 253 -0.19 -24.70 -10.35
C GLY A 253 -1.40 -24.03 -11.02
N ILE A 254 -2.29 -24.89 -11.54
CA ILE A 254 -3.52 -24.55 -12.29
C ILE A 254 -4.46 -23.63 -11.49
N GLU A 255 -4.38 -23.65 -10.15
CA GLU A 255 -5.15 -22.78 -9.25
C GLU A 255 -4.56 -21.36 -9.11
N GLY A 256 -3.29 -21.15 -9.47
CA GLY A 256 -2.73 -19.80 -9.60
C GLY A 256 -3.22 -19.10 -10.87
N ALA A 257 -3.51 -19.86 -11.95
CA ALA A 257 -4.01 -19.30 -13.21
C ALA A 257 -5.41 -18.72 -13.05
N SER A 258 -6.17 -19.19 -12.05
CA SER A 258 -7.42 -18.56 -11.66
C SER A 258 -7.23 -17.20 -10.98
N ALA A 259 -6.10 -16.87 -10.34
CA ALA A 259 -5.85 -15.53 -9.79
C ALA A 259 -5.83 -14.46 -10.89
N ALA A 260 -5.24 -14.85 -12.01
CA ALA A 260 -5.22 -14.13 -13.26
C ALA A 260 -6.64 -13.98 -13.89
N MET A 261 -7.58 -14.85 -13.51
CA MET A 261 -9.02 -14.81 -13.86
C MET A 261 -9.88 -14.05 -12.83
N LEU A 262 -9.32 -13.51 -11.76
CA LEU A 262 -10.09 -12.83 -10.72
C LEU A 262 -10.20 -11.35 -11.03
N ASN A 263 -11.27 -10.93 -11.72
CA ASN A 263 -11.88 -9.59 -11.65
C ASN A 263 -10.94 -8.36 -11.60
N GLY A 264 -9.70 -8.46 -12.10
CA GLY A 264 -8.71 -7.38 -12.18
C GLY A 264 -7.69 -7.20 -11.07
N GLU A 265 -7.52 -8.14 -10.14
CA GLU A 265 -6.42 -8.07 -9.17
C GLU A 265 -5.36 -9.12 -9.55
N ASP A 266 -4.19 -8.62 -9.95
CA ASP A 266 -3.22 -9.34 -10.79
C ASP A 266 -2.14 -10.06 -9.95
N ASP A 267 -2.55 -11.04 -9.16
CA ASP A 267 -1.71 -11.70 -8.15
C ASP A 267 -0.52 -12.51 -8.71
N GLY A 268 -0.41 -12.64 -10.03
CA GLY A 268 0.60 -13.45 -10.71
C GLY A 268 1.59 -12.70 -11.59
N TYR A 269 1.33 -11.45 -11.94
CA TYR A 269 2.19 -10.63 -12.82
C TYR A 269 2.80 -9.41 -12.13
N ILE A 270 2.56 -9.22 -10.83
CA ILE A 270 3.18 -8.14 -10.09
C ILE A 270 4.60 -8.56 -9.69
N ASN A 271 5.57 -8.12 -10.49
CA ASN A 271 6.98 -8.14 -10.10
C ASN A 271 7.13 -7.37 -8.77
N LEU A 272 7.80 -7.94 -7.77
CA LEU A 272 8.05 -7.27 -6.48
C LEU A 272 8.63 -5.86 -6.69
N ALA A 273 9.39 -5.65 -7.76
CA ALA A 273 9.91 -4.34 -8.11
C ALA A 273 8.84 -3.27 -8.37
N SER A 274 7.73 -3.68 -8.97
CA SER A 274 6.66 -2.78 -9.38
C SER A 274 5.78 -2.34 -8.21
N GLN A 275 5.75 -3.19 -7.17
CA GLN A 275 5.12 -2.94 -5.87
C GLN A 275 5.86 -1.88 -5.06
N MET A 276 7.16 -1.78 -5.28
CA MET A 276 8.08 -1.00 -4.47
C MET A 276 8.31 0.38 -5.09
N SER A 277 8.54 1.41 -4.26
CA SER A 277 8.76 2.78 -4.76
C SER A 277 10.19 2.97 -5.26
N CYS A 278 10.54 2.31 -6.36
CA CYS A 278 11.93 2.18 -6.79
C CYS A 278 12.34 3.20 -7.85
N GLU A 279 13.60 3.63 -7.77
CA GLU A 279 14.17 4.52 -8.79
C GLU A 279 14.35 3.75 -10.11
N GLY A 280 14.19 4.46 -11.22
CA GLY A 280 14.27 3.92 -12.58
C GLY A 280 12.95 3.38 -13.09
N SER A 281 12.99 2.60 -14.18
CA SER A 281 11.79 2.01 -14.78
C SER A 281 11.18 0.94 -13.87
N GLY A 282 9.83 0.90 -13.79
CA GLY A 282 9.09 -0.21 -13.18
C GLY A 282 9.29 -1.53 -13.94
N LYS A 283 9.70 -1.43 -15.23
CA LYS A 283 10.11 -2.56 -16.07
C LYS A 283 11.57 -2.91 -15.80
N ARG A 284 11.83 -3.66 -14.74
CA ARG A 284 13.18 -4.20 -14.51
C ARG A 284 13.39 -5.40 -15.43
N ASN A 285 14.59 -5.51 -16.02
CA ASN A 285 14.89 -6.66 -16.85
C ASN A 285 14.83 -7.90 -15.96
N ILE A 286 13.76 -8.66 -16.15
CA ILE A 286 13.49 -9.94 -15.53
C ILE A 286 14.80 -10.72 -15.43
N TRP A 287 15.55 -10.88 -16.52
CA TRP A 287 16.74 -11.74 -16.60
C TRP A 287 18.00 -11.26 -15.88
N ASP A 288 18.18 -9.96 -15.67
CA ASP A 288 19.45 -9.41 -15.17
C ASP A 288 19.53 -9.37 -13.63
N ASP A 289 18.39 -9.54 -12.94
CA ASP A 289 18.27 -9.27 -11.51
C ASP A 289 17.86 -10.50 -10.67
N LEU A 290 17.91 -11.76 -11.15
CA LEU A 290 17.47 -12.96 -10.38
C LEU A 290 18.50 -14.05 -10.10
N ASN A 291 18.39 -14.62 -8.90
CA ASN A 291 18.64 -16.05 -8.69
C ASN A 291 17.31 -16.82 -8.89
N THR A 292 17.24 -17.59 -9.98
CA THR A 292 16.19 -18.57 -10.37
C THR A 292 14.80 -18.05 -10.80
N TYR A 293 14.58 -18.01 -12.13
CA TYR A 293 13.24 -18.09 -12.74
C TYR A 293 12.90 -19.52 -13.13
N LYS A 294 11.59 -19.82 -13.14
CA LYS A 294 11.02 -20.90 -13.96
C LYS A 294 10.32 -20.26 -15.15
N THR A 295 10.28 -20.95 -16.28
CA THR A 295 9.45 -20.53 -17.40
C THR A 295 8.25 -21.45 -17.53
N PHE A 296 7.08 -20.88 -17.83
CA PHE A 296 5.88 -21.62 -18.24
C PHE A 296 5.41 -21.01 -19.57
N PHE A 297 5.36 -21.83 -20.63
CA PHE A 297 5.11 -21.39 -22.02
C PHE A 297 5.99 -20.22 -22.51
N GLY A 298 7.24 -20.16 -22.07
CA GLY A 298 8.18 -19.09 -22.47
C GLY A 298 8.02 -17.78 -21.68
N ILE A 299 7.06 -17.70 -20.77
CA ILE A 299 6.96 -16.60 -19.82
C ILE A 299 7.80 -16.93 -18.60
N ALA A 300 8.68 -16.02 -18.19
CA ALA A 300 9.47 -16.14 -16.96
C ALA A 300 8.64 -15.75 -15.73
N TYR A 301 8.71 -16.59 -14.68
CA TYR A 301 8.06 -16.40 -13.37
C TYR A 301 9.07 -16.72 -12.25
N GLY A 302 9.27 -15.81 -11.30
CA GLY A 302 10.35 -15.92 -10.30
C GLY A 302 10.54 -14.63 -9.49
N SER A 303 11.22 -14.73 -8.35
CA SER A 303 11.42 -13.63 -7.41
C SER A 303 12.73 -12.87 -7.67
N PRO A 304 12.70 -11.58 -8.01
CA PRO A 304 13.92 -10.80 -8.14
C PRO A 304 14.83 -10.78 -6.93
N THR A 305 16.14 -10.95 -7.18
CA THR A 305 17.19 -10.40 -6.31
C THR A 305 17.19 -8.88 -6.50
N PHE A 306 16.12 -8.29 -5.99
CA PHE A 306 15.86 -6.88 -6.10
C PHE A 306 16.67 -6.09 -5.09
N LYS A 307 17.43 -5.08 -5.54
CA LYS A 307 18.18 -4.17 -4.66
C LYS A 307 17.49 -2.81 -4.48
N CYS A 308 16.17 -2.77 -4.38
CA CYS A 308 15.50 -1.53 -3.96
C CYS A 308 15.44 -1.45 -2.43
N ASN A 309 16.61 -1.21 -1.85
CA ASN A 309 16.70 -0.75 -0.49
C ASN A 309 16.28 0.73 -0.40
N ASN A 310 16.24 1.27 0.81
CA ASN A 310 15.87 2.66 1.05
C ASN A 310 16.81 3.69 0.35
N SER A 311 17.97 3.27 -0.16
CA SER A 311 18.88 4.15 -0.91
C SER A 311 18.59 4.20 -2.41
N ASN A 312 17.75 3.31 -2.95
CA ASN A 312 17.45 3.19 -4.38
C ASN A 312 15.95 3.42 -4.67
N LYS A 313 15.30 4.29 -3.89
CA LYS A 313 13.88 4.61 -3.99
C LYS A 313 13.63 5.79 -4.94
N GLY A 314 12.55 5.71 -5.71
CA GLY A 314 12.16 6.70 -6.71
C GLY A 314 11.35 7.86 -6.15
N THR A 315 10.81 7.73 -4.94
CA THR A 315 9.99 8.77 -4.31
C THR A 315 10.47 9.06 -2.88
N PRO A 316 10.70 10.32 -2.50
CA PRO A 316 11.05 10.71 -1.13
C PRO A 316 9.97 10.31 -0.10
N ARG A 317 10.38 10.09 1.16
CA ARG A 317 9.52 9.60 2.26
C ARG A 317 8.78 8.29 1.99
N THR A 318 9.28 7.49 1.04
CA THR A 318 8.88 6.08 0.92
C THR A 318 9.90 5.19 1.64
N TYR A 319 9.41 4.12 2.25
CA TYR A 319 10.18 3.18 3.04
C TYR A 319 9.79 1.76 2.64
N ASN A 320 10.73 1.07 2.00
CA ASN A 320 10.52 -0.32 1.60
C ASN A 320 10.61 -1.23 2.82
N MET A 321 9.57 -2.04 3.02
CA MET A 321 9.41 -2.95 4.14
C MET A 321 9.74 -4.38 3.74
N ALA A 322 10.07 -5.23 4.71
CA ALA A 322 10.35 -6.64 4.47
C ALA A 322 9.24 -7.30 3.61
N SER A 323 9.63 -7.87 2.48
CA SER A 323 8.71 -8.54 1.57
C SER A 323 8.34 -9.91 2.12
N VAL A 324 7.08 -10.31 2.01
CA VAL A 324 6.59 -11.63 2.45
C VAL A 324 6.44 -12.57 1.25
N TYR A 325 6.69 -13.85 1.48
CA TYR A 325 6.44 -14.91 0.50
C TYR A 325 4.96 -15.31 0.57
N THR A 326 4.07 -14.42 0.13
CA THR A 326 2.63 -14.65 -0.04
C THR A 326 2.18 -14.27 -1.43
N ASP A 327 1.05 -14.84 -1.86
CA ASP A 327 0.29 -14.33 -3.00
C ASP A 327 -0.45 -13.05 -2.59
N HIS A 328 -0.86 -12.23 -3.56
CA HIS A 328 -1.33 -10.86 -3.34
C HIS A 328 -2.70 -10.81 -2.64
N ASP A 329 -3.64 -11.69 -2.98
CA ASP A 329 -4.88 -11.88 -2.19
C ASP A 329 -4.62 -12.34 -0.75
N ALA A 330 -3.56 -13.12 -0.50
CA ALA A 330 -3.14 -13.48 0.85
C ALA A 330 -2.49 -12.30 1.61
N GLU A 331 -2.02 -11.25 0.93
CA GLU A 331 -1.61 -10.01 1.60
C GLU A 331 -2.81 -9.29 2.19
N ARG A 332 -3.95 -9.31 1.48
CA ARG A 332 -5.17 -8.59 1.83
C ARG A 332 -6.14 -9.34 2.73
N ASN A 333 -6.22 -10.67 2.70
CA ASN A 333 -7.29 -11.42 3.39
C ASN A 333 -6.82 -12.15 4.66
N GLY A 334 -5.79 -11.66 5.36
CA GLY A 334 -5.14 -12.37 6.48
C GLY A 334 -4.29 -13.58 6.03
N GLY A 335 -4.65 -14.23 4.92
CA GLY A 335 -3.78 -15.12 4.16
C GLY A 335 -3.05 -16.20 4.96
N ILE A 336 -1.76 -16.40 4.64
CA ILE A 336 -0.92 -17.36 5.36
C ILE A 336 -0.57 -16.76 6.73
N ASN A 337 -1.01 -17.37 7.83
CA ASN A 337 -0.78 -16.91 9.21
C ASN A 337 0.70 -16.75 9.65
N SER A 338 1.68 -17.20 8.87
CA SER A 338 3.12 -17.09 9.18
C SER A 338 3.93 -17.28 7.90
N PRO A 339 3.91 -16.35 6.94
CA PRO A 339 4.67 -16.51 5.72
C PRO A 339 6.14 -16.27 6.01
N SER A 340 6.99 -17.01 5.28
CA SER A 340 8.39 -16.66 5.19
C SER A 340 8.52 -15.23 4.69
N TYR A 341 9.50 -14.48 5.17
CA TYR A 341 9.76 -13.11 4.71
C TYR A 341 11.24 -12.93 4.44
N THR A 342 11.54 -11.93 3.62
CA THR A 342 12.91 -11.52 3.35
C THR A 342 13.07 -10.08 3.80
N SER A 343 13.99 -9.87 4.74
CA SER A 343 14.37 -8.54 5.17
C SER A 343 14.96 -7.76 3.99
N ILE A 344 14.55 -6.51 3.85
CA ILE A 344 15.20 -5.58 2.93
C ILE A 344 16.35 -4.90 3.66
N GLU A 345 17.50 -4.81 3.00
CA GLU A 345 18.66 -4.08 3.52
C GLU A 345 18.25 -2.64 3.89
N ASN A 346 18.53 -2.22 5.13
CA ASN A 346 18.13 -0.91 5.66
C ASN A 346 16.61 -0.62 5.61
N GLY A 347 15.78 -1.62 5.36
CA GLY A 347 14.32 -1.54 5.43
C GLY A 347 13.83 -1.60 6.87
N LEU A 348 12.64 -1.05 7.11
CA LEU A 348 11.97 -1.20 8.40
C LEU A 348 11.41 -2.63 8.51
N SER A 349 11.58 -3.25 9.69
CA SER A 349 11.03 -4.56 10.01
C SER A 349 9.98 -4.38 11.09
N CYS A 350 8.70 -4.46 10.73
CA CYS A 350 7.57 -4.38 11.67
C CYS A 350 7.42 -5.64 12.55
N GLY A 351 8.49 -6.08 13.20
CA GLY A 351 8.49 -7.30 14.00
C GLY A 351 8.18 -8.58 13.20
N ASN A 352 7.79 -9.62 13.94
CA ASN A 352 7.47 -10.96 13.43
C ASN A 352 5.96 -11.16 13.29
N GLY A 353 5.24 -10.13 12.83
CA GLY A 353 3.80 -10.22 12.58
C GLY A 353 3.44 -11.44 11.73
N ARG A 354 2.32 -12.07 12.09
CA ARG A 354 1.84 -13.34 11.52
C ARG A 354 1.63 -13.25 10.01
N ASN A 355 1.05 -12.18 9.51
CA ASN A 355 0.81 -11.88 8.08
C ASN A 355 1.01 -10.37 7.84
N MET A 356 0.59 -9.82 6.70
CA MET A 356 0.72 -8.37 6.44
C MET A 356 -0.06 -7.52 7.46
N ALA A 357 -1.29 -7.91 7.80
CA ALA A 357 -2.12 -7.23 8.80
C ALA A 357 -1.43 -7.17 10.17
N GLY A 358 -1.02 -8.32 10.70
CA GLY A 358 -0.33 -8.39 11.99
C GLY A 358 1.04 -7.71 11.99
N ARG A 359 1.66 -7.51 10.82
CA ARG A 359 2.88 -6.70 10.70
C ARG A 359 2.55 -5.22 10.76
N ILE A 360 1.49 -4.75 10.13
CA ILE A 360 1.04 -3.36 10.25
C ILE A 360 0.78 -3.05 11.72
N ASP A 361 -0.04 -3.88 12.39
CA ASP A 361 -0.32 -3.78 13.83
C ASP A 361 0.97 -3.73 14.66
N SER A 362 1.92 -4.65 14.42
CA SER A 362 3.21 -4.64 15.12
C SER A 362 4.06 -3.38 14.88
N CYS A 363 3.80 -2.63 13.82
CA CYS A 363 4.50 -1.39 13.47
C CYS A 363 3.86 -0.13 14.08
N THR A 364 2.57 -0.21 14.39
CA THR A 364 1.74 0.88 14.89
C THR A 364 1.41 0.73 16.36
N ALA A 365 1.58 -0.47 16.92
CA ALA A 365 1.50 -0.75 18.36
C ALA A 365 2.64 -0.02 19.10
N ASN A 366 2.28 0.95 19.94
CA ASN A 366 3.18 1.67 20.84
C ASN A 366 3.66 0.79 22.00
#